data_AF-A0A2E7JVC7-F1
#
_entry.id   AF-A0A2E7JVC7-F1
#
_cell.length_a   1.000
_cell.length_b   1.000
_cell.length_c   1.000
_cell.angle_alpha   90.00
_cell.angle_beta   90.00
_cell.angle_gamma   90.00
#
_symmetry.space_group_name_H-M   'P 1'
#
loop_
_entity.id
_entity.type
_entity.pdbx_description
1 polymer ?
#
loop_
_entity_poly.entity_id
_entity_poly.type
_entity_poly.pdbx_seq_one_letter_code
_entity_poly.pdbx_strand_id
1 'polypeptide(L)' 'MEGQERGMTRRHTFFCIDRERHTAASKVIDAQPKEIDIFGAMVRGWIITTEEPAIDKIIPLDESTQGEVLNHDPE' A
#
# COMPACT_ATOMS: atom_id res chain seq x y z
N MET A 1 20.74 -20.39 -1.96
CA MET A 1 19.76 -20.21 -3.05
C MET A 1 19.07 -18.90 -2.76
N GLU A 2 19.44 -17.85 -3.50
CA GLU A 2 18.92 -16.50 -3.33
C GLU A 2 17.40 -16.52 -3.55
N GLY A 3 16.66 -16.12 -2.52
CA GLY A 3 15.21 -16.00 -2.56
C GLY A 3 14.83 -14.97 -3.60
N GLN A 4 14.20 -15.43 -4.67
CA GLN A 4 13.67 -14.58 -5.73
C GLN A 4 12.66 -13.61 -5.09
N GLU A 5 13.05 -12.36 -4.89
CA GLU A 5 12.14 -11.28 -4.49
C GLU A 5 11.05 -11.17 -5.57
N ARG A 6 9.90 -11.80 -5.34
CA ARG A 6 8.74 -11.67 -6.22
C ARG A 6 8.10 -10.35 -5.89
N GLY A 7 8.35 -9.34 -6.72
CA GLY A 7 7.59 -8.09 -6.66
C GLY A 7 6.09 -8.41 -6.65
N MET A 8 5.41 -8.10 -5.55
CA MET A 8 3.98 -8.33 -5.39
C MET A 8 3.26 -7.01 -5.68
N THR A 9 2.19 -7.01 -6.46
CA THR A 9 1.37 -5.80 -6.63
C THR A 9 0.25 -5.79 -5.61
N ARG A 10 0.14 -4.69 -4.85
CA ARG A 10 -0.95 -4.47 -3.89
C ARG A 10 -2.04 -3.66 -4.56
N ARG A 11 -3.25 -4.22 -4.57
CA ARG A 11 -4.45 -3.57 -5.12
C ARG A 11 -5.25 -2.92 -4.00
N HIS A 12 -5.63 -1.66 -4.17
CA HIS A 12 -6.50 -0.95 -3.25
C HIS A 12 -7.74 -0.43 -3.98
N THR A 13 -8.92 -0.67 -3.40
CA THR A 13 -10.19 -0.13 -3.91
C THR A 13 -10.79 0.79 -2.86
N PHE A 14 -11.12 2.01 -3.23
CA PHE A 14 -11.68 3.02 -2.32
C PHE A 14 -12.69 3.93 -3.02
N PHE A 15 -13.55 4.59 -2.24
CA PHE A 15 -14.47 5.61 -2.72
C PHE A 15 -13.89 7.01 -2.49
N CYS A 16 -13.97 7.89 -3.48
CA CYS A 16 -13.62 9.30 -3.33
C CYS A 16 -14.53 10.21 -4.16
N ILE A 17 -14.69 11.45 -3.70
CA ILE A 17 -15.46 12.47 -4.43
C ILE A 17 -14.57 13.15 -5.48
N ASP A 18 -13.32 13.42 -5.13
CA ASP A 18 -12.32 14.06 -5.99
C ASP A 18 -11.33 13.02 -6.52
N ARG A 19 -11.58 12.56 -7.76
CA ARG A 19 -10.73 11.58 -8.45
C ARG A 19 -9.32 12.12 -8.67
N GLU A 20 -9.19 13.33 -9.22
CA GLU A 20 -7.91 13.86 -9.70
C GLU A 20 -6.88 13.94 -8.58
N ARG A 21 -7.31 14.39 -7.40
CA ARG A 21 -6.46 14.45 -6.22
C ARG A 21 -5.95 13.07 -5.76
N HIS A 22 -6.77 12.02 -5.90
CA HIS A 22 -6.46 10.69 -5.35
C HIS A 22 -5.85 9.73 -6.37
N THR A 23 -5.80 10.11 -7.64
CA THR A 23 -5.21 9.30 -8.71
C THR A 23 -3.89 9.82 -9.26
N ALA A 24 -3.46 11.01 -8.85
CA ALA A 24 -2.30 11.69 -9.45
C ALA A 24 -0.96 10.92 -9.31
N ALA A 25 -0.78 10.17 -8.22
CA ALA A 25 0.47 9.48 -7.91
C ALA A 25 0.39 7.95 -8.02
N SER A 26 -0.80 7.38 -8.23
CA SER A 26 -1.03 5.94 -8.18
C SER A 26 -1.48 5.41 -9.56
N LYS A 27 -1.06 4.19 -9.89
CA LYS A 27 -1.52 3.53 -11.13
C LYS A 27 -2.97 3.09 -10.96
N VAL A 28 -3.89 3.83 -11.57
CA VAL A 28 -5.31 3.49 -11.59
C VAL A 28 -5.56 2.38 -12.61
N ILE A 29 -6.20 1.31 -12.17
CA ILE A 29 -6.58 0.18 -13.05
C ILE A 29 -8.08 0.10 -13.30
N ASP A 30 -8.90 0.76 -12.47
CA ASP A 30 -10.33 0.92 -12.69
C ASP A 30 -10.85 2.17 -11.97
N ALA A 31 -11.83 2.85 -12.57
CA ALA A 31 -12.49 4.02 -11.99
C ALA A 31 -13.92 4.12 -12.52
N GLN A 32 -14.90 3.95 -11.62
CA GLN A 32 -16.32 3.95 -11.96
C GLN A 32 -17.09 4.99 -11.15
N PRO A 33 -17.97 5.79 -11.77
CA PRO A 33 -18.81 6.73 -11.03
C PRO A 33 -19.81 5.97 -10.15
N LYS A 34 -20.04 6.47 -8.94
CA LYS A 34 -20.93 5.85 -7.96
C LYS A 34 -21.64 6.90 -7.11
N GLU A 35 -22.90 6.63 -6.80
CA GLU A 35 -23.65 7.36 -5.78
C GLU A 35 -23.83 6.44 -4.56
N ILE A 36 -23.54 6.96 -3.35
CA ILE A 36 -23.67 6.23 -2.09
C ILE A 36 -24.40 7.08 -1.05
N ASP A 37 -25.12 6.42 -0.14
CA ASP A 37 -25.69 7.07 1.05
C ASP A 37 -24.62 7.16 2.14
N ILE A 38 -24.37 8.38 2.62
CA ILE A 38 -23.53 8.66 3.77
C ILE A 38 -24.40 9.40 4.79
N PHE A 39 -24.79 8.70 5.87
CA PHE A 39 -25.60 9.25 6.96
C PHE A 39 -26.91 9.92 6.49
N GLY A 40 -27.60 9.32 5.52
CA GLY A 40 -28.86 9.82 4.95
C GLY A 40 -28.69 10.91 3.88
N ALA A 41 -27.44 11.24 3.51
CA ALA A 41 -27.14 12.14 2.40
C ALA A 41 -26.60 11.34 1.21
N MET A 42 -27.20 11.53 0.04
CA MET A 42 -26.71 10.94 -1.21
C MET A 42 -25.48 11.72 -1.71
N VAL A 43 -24.36 11.02 -1.82
CA VAL A 43 -23.08 11.58 -2.25
C VAL A 43 -22.63 10.92 -3.55
N ARG A 44 -22.35 11.74 -4.56
CA ARG A 44 -21.78 11.32 -5.83
C ARG A 44 -20.26 11.35 -5.78
N GLY A 45 -19.64 10.29 -6.27
CA GLY A 45 -18.20 10.17 -6.35
C GLY A 45 -17.80 9.02 -7.26
N TRP A 46 -16.68 8.40 -6.94
CA TRP A 46 -16.03 7.38 -7.74
C TRP A 46 -15.57 6.24 -6.86
N ILE A 47 -15.75 5.00 -7.33
CA ILE A 47 -15.02 3.84 -6.82
C ILE A 47 -13.78 3.71 -7.69
N ILE A 48 -12.62 3.82 -7.07
CA ILE A 48 -11.31 3.77 -7.73
C ILE A 48 -10.59 2.53 -7.26
N THR A 49 -9.96 1.85 -8.20
CA THR A 49 -8.98 0.81 -7.91
C THR A 49 -7.60 1.24 -8.38
N THR A 50 -6.65 1.24 -7.47
CA THR A 50 -5.23 1.47 -7.76
C THR A 50 -4.41 0.20 -7.55
N GLU A 51 -3.26 0.13 -8.22
CA GLU A 51 -2.26 -0.91 -8.07
C GLU A 51 -0.91 -0.28 -7.75
N GLU A 52 -0.28 -0.72 -6.66
CA GLU A 52 1.03 -0.23 -6.24
C GLU A 52 2.02 -1.40 -6.11
N PRO A 53 3.26 -1.27 -6.62
CA PRO A 53 4.29 -2.28 -6.41
C PRO A 53 4.67 -2.30 -4.93
N ALA A 54 4.51 -3.45 -4.29
CA ALA A 54 4.91 -3.70 -2.92
C ALA A 54 6.12 -4.64 -2.92
N ILE A 55 7.19 -4.21 -2.25
CA ILE A 55 8.30 -5.11 -1.91
C ILE A 55 7.94 -5.72 -0.56
N ASP A 56 7.57 -7.00 -0.56
CA ASP A 56 7.33 -7.75 0.66
C ASP A 56 8.68 -8.18 1.23
N LYS A 57 9.24 -7.38 2.14
CA LYS A 57 10.44 -7.77 2.89
C LYS A 57 10.02 -8.71 4.00
N ILE A 58 10.03 -10.01 3.72
CA ILE A 58 10.00 -11.02 4.77
C ILE A 58 11.36 -10.93 5.47
N ILE A 59 11.43 -10.28 6.63
CA ILE A 59 12.63 -10.35 7.48
C ILE A 59 12.58 -11.72 8.14
N PRO A 60 13.49 -12.66 7.81
CA PRO A 60 13.56 -13.94 8.51
C PRO A 60 13.87 -13.68 9.99
N LEU A 61 13.28 -14.46 10.89
CA LEU A 61 13.53 -14.36 12.34
C LEU A 61 15.04 -14.47 12.66
N ASP A 62 15.75 -15.24 11.83
CA ASP A 62 17.18 -15.47 11.87
C ASP A 62 17.99 -14.18 11.65
N GLU A 63 17.53 -13.27 10.80
CA GLU A 63 18.14 -11.95 10.57
C GLU A 63 17.78 -10.94 11.67
N SER A 64 16.63 -11.10 12.34
CA SER A 64 16.20 -10.23 13.45
C SER A 64 16.89 -10.56 14.79
N THR A 65 17.48 -11.75 14.92
CA THR A 65 18.10 -12.24 16.16
C THR A 65 19.64 -12.17 16.14
N GLN A 66 20.25 -11.89 14.99
CA GLN A 66 21.67 -11.54 14.92
C GLN A 66 21.84 -10.07 15.33
N GLY A 67 21.88 -9.87 16.64
CA GLY A 67 22.01 -8.57 17.27
C GLY A 67 23.19 -7.77 16.75
N GLU A 68 22.97 -6.46 16.66
CA GLU A 68 24.01 -5.44 16.77
C GLU A 68 25.03 -5.89 17.84
N VAL A 69 26.25 -6.22 17.40
CA VAL A 69 27.38 -6.30 18.30
C VAL A 69 27.62 -4.86 18.76
N LEU A 70 26.97 -4.48 19.87
CA LEU A 70 27.25 -3.25 20.58
C LEU A 70 28.72 -3.33 21.04
N ASN A 71 29.62 -2.75 20.23
CA ASN A 71 30.97 -2.43 20.67
C ASN A 71 30.84 -1.45 21.82
N HIS A 72 30.86 -1.96 23.05
CA HIS A 72 31.11 -1.14 24.23
C HIS A 72 32.53 -0.57 24.09
N ASP A 73 32.62 0.75 23.96
CA ASP A 73 33.87 1.51 24.11
C ASP A 73 34.39 1.27 25.54
N PRO A 74 35.65 0.81 25.74
CA PRO A 74 36.20 0.66 27.08
C PRO A 74 36.66 2.02 27.60
N GLU A 75 36.13 2.43 28.77
CA GLU A 75 36.76 3.46 29.62
C GLU A 75 38.05 2.94 30.26
#